data_AF-A0A838KT70-F1
#
_entry.id   AF-A0A838KT70-F1
#
_cell.length_a   1.000
_cell.length_b   1.000
_cell.length_c   1.000
_cell.angle_alpha   90.00
_cell.angle_beta   90.00
_cell.angle_gamma   90.00
#
_symmetry.space_group_name_H-M   'P 1'
#
loop_
_entity.id
_entity.type
_entity.pdbx_description
1 polymer ?
#
loop_
_entity_poly.entity_id
_entity_poly.type
_entity_poly.pdbx_seq_one_letter_code
_entity_poly.pdbx_strand_id
1 'polypeptide(L)'
;MATDRDRAQEFSELLFETLFGLGLMPLRLAERPASFEKYPRQLLEKLRAADAGEPGGFERSYESWQSDVLRKARGELREEGASRLGELKRWVLDNEKFLRDRRVIRDLRTSIYGRAFMYLLVRLAPALEFKKSAARARLLEEKVSVQSGADGREREMLRAVADADYLRQHFAQHVSVSREKLREALGEDNVDEAVENSMEFVLANPRWFNRIFSGREDRRIEDGETEGGENNG
;
A
#
# COMPACT_ATOMS: atom_id res chain seq x y z
N MET A 1 -20.72 11.12 13.89
CA MET A 1 -19.83 11.99 13.07
C MET A 1 -18.42 11.47 13.27
N ALA A 2 -17.69 11.15 12.19
CA ALA A 2 -16.30 10.72 12.29
C ALA A 2 -15.45 11.83 12.91
N THR A 3 -14.53 11.47 13.81
CA THR A 3 -13.61 12.43 14.42
C THR A 3 -12.52 12.85 13.43
N ASP A 4 -11.85 13.97 13.68
CA ASP A 4 -10.69 14.39 12.87
C ASP A 4 -9.57 13.34 12.86
N ARG A 5 -9.46 12.56 13.94
CA ARG A 5 -8.54 11.42 14.04
C ARG A 5 -8.92 10.33 13.05
N ASP A 6 -10.20 9.99 12.96
CA ASP A 6 -10.71 8.94 12.06
C ASP A 6 -10.51 9.35 10.61
N ARG A 7 -10.80 10.61 10.27
CA ARG A 7 -10.54 11.17 8.93
C ARG A 7 -9.06 11.17 8.56
N ALA A 8 -8.18 11.51 9.49
CA ALA A 8 -6.74 11.45 9.27
C ALA A 8 -6.26 10.01 9.04
N GLN A 9 -6.87 9.04 9.72
CA GLN A 9 -6.58 7.63 9.52
C GLN A 9 -7.04 7.16 8.14
N GLU A 10 -8.30 7.39 7.80
CA GLU A 10 -8.90 7.03 6.50
C GLU A 10 -8.12 7.63 5.32
N PHE A 11 -7.79 8.93 5.38
CA PHE A 11 -6.93 9.58 4.39
C PHE A 11 -5.59 8.86 4.22
N SER A 12 -4.95 8.52 5.34
CA SER A 12 -3.63 7.90 5.32
C SER A 12 -3.69 6.50 4.71
N GLU A 13 -4.70 5.71 5.06
CA GLU A 13 -4.90 4.36 4.52
C GLU A 13 -5.13 4.39 3.01
N LEU A 14 -6.08 5.23 2.53
CA LEU A 14 -6.33 5.40 1.10
C LEU A 14 -5.07 5.84 0.34
N LEU A 15 -4.31 6.77 0.92
CA LEU A 15 -3.06 7.25 0.34
C LEU A 15 -2.01 6.14 0.26
N PHE A 16 -1.82 5.37 1.33
CA PHE A 16 -0.84 4.29 1.35
C PHE A 16 -1.24 3.14 0.44
N GLU A 17 -2.52 2.77 0.38
CA GLU A 17 -3.04 1.77 -0.56
C GLU A 17 -2.85 2.19 -2.01
N THR A 18 -3.12 3.46 -2.32
CA THR A 18 -2.88 4.03 -3.65
C THR A 18 -1.41 3.95 -4.02
N LEU A 19 -0.52 4.39 -3.14
CA LEU A 19 0.92 4.38 -3.40
C LEU A 19 1.49 2.97 -3.44
N PHE A 20 0.97 2.05 -2.65
CA PHE A 20 1.33 0.64 -2.70
C PHE A 20 0.91 0.02 -4.03
N GLY A 21 -0.32 0.25 -4.48
CA GLY A 21 -0.82 -0.23 -5.78
C GLY A 21 -0.02 0.33 -6.96
N LEU A 22 0.47 1.58 -6.86
CA LEU A 22 1.36 2.19 -7.85
C LEU A 22 2.83 1.71 -7.77
N GLY A 23 3.18 0.92 -6.76
CA GLY A 23 4.55 0.49 -6.48
C GLY A 23 5.49 1.60 -6.03
N LEU A 24 4.94 2.62 -5.38
CA LEU A 24 5.64 3.79 -4.88
C LEU A 24 5.85 3.76 -3.36
N MET A 25 5.32 2.75 -2.67
CA MET A 25 5.60 2.47 -1.27
C MET A 25 6.72 1.44 -1.12
N PRO A 26 7.69 1.65 -0.20
CA PRO A 26 8.72 0.67 0.08
C PRO A 26 8.14 -0.62 0.69
N LEU A 27 8.81 -1.75 0.41
CA LEU A 27 8.37 -3.09 0.86
C LEU A 27 9.00 -3.60 2.12
N ARG A 28 10.14 -3.02 2.49
CA ARG A 28 10.88 -3.45 3.66
C ARG A 28 10.69 -2.41 4.72
N LEU A 29 10.24 -2.84 5.91
CA LEU A 29 10.15 -1.96 7.07
C LEU A 29 11.52 -1.37 7.49
N ALA A 30 12.63 -1.95 7.01
CA ALA A 30 14.00 -1.46 7.22
C ALA A 30 14.40 -0.29 6.29
N GLU A 31 13.53 0.11 5.36
CA GLU A 31 13.79 1.26 4.48
C GLU A 31 13.86 2.56 5.26
N ARG A 32 14.54 3.57 4.70
CA ARG A 32 14.69 4.87 5.36
C ARG A 32 13.33 5.57 5.47
N PRO A 33 13.05 6.30 6.57
CA PRO A 33 11.80 7.06 6.73
C PRO A 33 11.45 7.92 5.51
N ALA A 34 12.44 8.62 4.94
CA ALA A 34 12.25 9.47 3.76
C ALA A 34 11.64 8.73 2.55
N SER A 35 11.88 7.43 2.40
CA SER A 35 11.32 6.62 1.32
C SER A 35 9.81 6.44 1.46
N PHE A 36 9.30 6.29 2.69
CA PHE A 36 7.86 6.22 2.98
C PHE A 36 7.17 7.58 2.87
N GLU A 37 7.89 8.65 3.23
CA GLU A 37 7.29 9.98 3.34
C GLU A 37 7.25 10.77 2.03
N LYS A 38 8.06 10.39 1.03
CA LYS A 38 8.27 11.15 -0.20
C LYS A 38 6.96 11.58 -0.89
N TYR A 39 6.14 10.63 -1.31
CA TYR A 39 4.91 10.92 -2.06
C TYR A 39 3.77 11.42 -1.16
N PRO A 40 3.58 10.92 0.07
CA PRO A 40 2.60 11.47 0.98
C PRO A 40 2.84 12.95 1.33
N ARG A 41 4.09 13.33 1.65
CA ARG A 41 4.42 14.72 1.95
C ARG A 41 4.25 15.62 0.73
N GLN A 42 4.60 15.12 -0.46
CA GLN A 42 4.40 15.85 -1.72
C GLN A 42 2.91 16.19 -1.94
N LEU A 43 1.99 15.25 -1.69
CA LEU A 43 0.54 15.51 -1.79
C LEU A 43 0.13 16.59 -0.78
N LEU A 44 0.48 16.40 0.49
CA LEU A 44 0.13 17.33 1.57
C LEU A 44 0.66 18.75 1.32
N GLU A 45 1.84 18.89 0.71
CA GLU A 45 2.41 20.19 0.33
C GLU A 45 1.62 20.87 -0.79
N LYS A 46 1.23 20.13 -1.83
CA LYS A 46 0.39 20.66 -2.92
C LYS A 46 -1.01 21.04 -2.42
N LEU A 47 -1.61 20.24 -1.54
CA LEU A 47 -2.91 20.54 -0.93
C LEU A 47 -2.83 21.76 0.01
N ARG A 48 -1.74 21.90 0.76
CA ARG A 48 -1.49 23.10 1.57
C ARG A 48 -1.41 24.37 0.72
N ALA A 49 -0.81 24.28 -0.46
CA ALA A 49 -0.69 25.42 -1.38
C ALA A 49 -2.02 25.74 -2.10
N ALA A 50 -2.93 24.78 -2.23
CA ALA A 50 -4.26 24.97 -2.82
C ALA A 50 -5.15 25.95 -2.03
N ASP A 51 -4.82 26.22 -0.76
CA ASP A 51 -5.54 27.12 0.14
C ASP A 51 -5.44 28.62 -0.24
N ALA A 52 -4.84 28.95 -1.40
CA ALA A 52 -4.65 30.33 -1.88
C ALA A 52 -5.94 31.04 -2.37
N GLY A 53 -7.14 30.51 -2.09
CA GLY A 53 -8.42 31.16 -2.40
C GLY A 53 -8.95 30.95 -3.82
N GLU A 54 -8.30 30.12 -4.64
CA GLU A 54 -8.78 29.81 -5.98
C GLU A 54 -9.83 28.68 -5.99
N PRO A 55 -10.99 28.87 -6.65
CA PRO A 55 -11.94 27.78 -6.90
C PRO A 55 -11.27 26.60 -7.62
N GLY A 56 -11.51 25.38 -7.14
CA GLY A 56 -10.92 24.15 -7.69
C GLY A 56 -9.42 23.97 -7.42
N GLY A 57 -8.82 24.76 -6.52
CA GLY A 57 -7.39 24.63 -6.19
C GLY A 57 -7.01 23.23 -5.67
N PHE A 58 -7.89 22.60 -4.88
CA PHE A 58 -7.66 21.25 -4.33
C PHE A 58 -7.64 20.19 -5.42
N GLU A 59 -8.61 20.23 -6.34
CA GLU A 59 -8.65 19.33 -7.49
C GLU A 59 -7.39 19.46 -8.35
N ARG A 60 -7.00 20.69 -8.72
CA ARG A 60 -5.77 20.93 -9.50
C ARG A 60 -4.51 20.46 -8.78
N SER A 61 -4.41 20.71 -7.48
CA SER A 61 -3.27 20.25 -6.67
C SER A 61 -3.20 18.72 -6.61
N TYR A 62 -4.35 18.06 -6.48
CA TYR A 62 -4.43 16.60 -6.51
C TYR A 62 -4.05 16.05 -7.89
N GLU A 63 -4.60 16.58 -8.98
CA GLU A 63 -4.31 16.14 -10.35
C GLU A 63 -2.84 16.33 -10.74
N SER A 64 -2.24 17.44 -10.27
CA SER A 64 -0.81 17.68 -10.39
C SER A 64 0.01 16.59 -9.67
N TRP A 65 -0.36 16.25 -8.43
CA TRP A 65 0.28 15.16 -7.70
C TRP A 65 0.07 13.80 -8.38
N GLN A 66 -1.16 13.51 -8.82
CA GLN A 66 -1.52 12.30 -9.54
C GLN A 66 -0.65 12.12 -10.78
N SER A 67 -0.45 13.18 -11.56
CA SER A 67 0.41 13.18 -12.74
C SER A 67 1.86 12.87 -12.39
N ASP A 68 2.37 13.45 -11.30
CA ASP A 68 3.72 13.18 -10.80
C ASP A 68 3.92 11.71 -10.38
N VAL A 69 2.97 11.14 -9.63
CA VAL A 69 3.06 9.73 -9.18
C VAL A 69 2.87 8.75 -10.33
N LEU A 70 1.94 9.00 -11.27
CA LEU A 70 1.73 8.14 -12.43
C LEU A 70 2.97 8.08 -13.34
N ARG A 71 3.68 9.20 -13.51
CA ARG A 71 4.94 9.25 -14.24
C ARG A 71 6.03 8.38 -13.59
N LYS A 72 5.99 8.22 -12.26
CA LYS A 72 6.93 7.37 -11.51
C LYS A 72 6.46 5.93 -11.34
N ALA A 73 5.17 5.66 -11.50
CA ALA A 73 4.61 4.32 -11.43
C ALA A 73 5.00 3.49 -12.66
N ARG A 74 5.30 2.21 -12.45
CA ARG A 74 5.58 1.23 -13.52
C ARG A 74 4.34 1.01 -14.37
N GLY A 75 4.51 0.87 -15.69
CA GLY A 75 3.40 0.79 -16.65
C GLY A 75 2.32 -0.22 -16.28
N GLU A 76 2.72 -1.44 -15.89
CA GLU A 76 1.80 -2.53 -15.52
C GLU A 76 1.00 -2.28 -14.23
N LEU A 77 1.48 -1.40 -13.35
CA LEU A 77 0.85 -1.06 -12.08
C LEU A 77 -0.07 0.16 -12.16
N ARG A 78 -0.03 0.90 -13.28
CA ARG A 78 -0.87 2.09 -13.47
C ARG A 78 -2.35 1.74 -13.50
N GLU A 79 -2.72 0.60 -14.08
CA GLU A 79 -4.12 0.15 -14.15
C GLU A 79 -4.67 -0.17 -12.75
N GLU A 80 -3.89 -0.89 -11.92
CA GLU A 80 -4.27 -1.23 -10.54
C GLU A 80 -4.33 0.01 -9.64
N GLY A 81 -3.39 0.94 -9.81
CA GLY A 81 -3.38 2.19 -9.07
C GLY A 81 -4.42 3.22 -9.54
N ALA A 82 -4.94 3.11 -10.78
CA ALA A 82 -5.84 4.11 -11.35
C ALA A 82 -7.21 4.17 -10.65
N SER A 83 -7.79 3.03 -10.28
CA SER A 83 -9.05 3.00 -9.52
C SER A 83 -8.86 3.65 -8.14
N ARG A 84 -7.78 3.29 -7.44
CA ARG A 84 -7.42 3.84 -6.13
C ARG A 84 -7.13 5.35 -6.18
N LEU A 85 -6.50 5.83 -7.24
CA LEU A 85 -6.32 7.26 -7.49
C LEU A 85 -7.66 7.99 -7.61
N GLY A 86 -8.68 7.38 -8.21
CA GLY A 86 -10.03 7.95 -8.29
C GLY A 86 -10.74 8.00 -6.94
N GLU A 87 -10.59 6.97 -6.12
CA GLU A 87 -11.14 6.90 -4.75
C GLU A 87 -10.50 7.94 -3.84
N LEU A 88 -9.16 8.03 -3.84
CA LEU A 88 -8.43 9.04 -3.08
C LEU A 88 -8.78 10.46 -3.55
N LYS A 89 -8.95 10.68 -4.86
CA LYS A 89 -9.40 11.99 -5.40
C LYS A 89 -10.75 12.37 -4.79
N ARG A 90 -11.73 11.46 -4.87
CA ARG A 90 -13.08 11.69 -4.34
C ARG A 90 -13.03 12.03 -2.86
N TRP A 91 -12.28 11.26 -2.08
CA TRP A 91 -12.13 11.50 -0.65
C TRP A 91 -11.54 12.89 -0.36
N VAL A 92 -10.49 13.30 -1.09
CA VAL A 92 -9.85 14.62 -0.93
C VAL A 92 -10.84 15.76 -1.21
N LEU A 93 -11.65 15.63 -2.26
CA LEU A 93 -12.64 16.65 -2.64
C LEU A 93 -13.81 16.71 -1.65
N ASP A 94 -14.29 15.55 -1.19
CA ASP A 94 -15.37 15.48 -0.19
C ASP A 94 -14.92 16.01 1.19
N ASN A 95 -13.61 16.00 1.47
CA ASN A 95 -13.03 16.40 2.74
C ASN A 95 -12.17 17.68 2.65
N GLU A 96 -12.37 18.53 1.64
CA GLU A 96 -11.59 19.77 1.47
C GLU A 96 -11.55 20.63 2.75
N LYS A 97 -12.68 20.80 3.43
CA LYS A 97 -12.77 21.63 4.65
C LYS A 97 -11.84 21.11 5.75
N PHE A 98 -11.71 19.80 5.89
CA PHE A 98 -10.80 19.17 6.84
C PHE A 98 -9.34 19.42 6.45
N LEU A 99 -9.02 19.27 5.16
CA LEU A 99 -7.65 19.47 4.64
C LEU A 99 -7.23 20.95 4.56
N ARG A 100 -8.17 21.90 4.61
CA ARG A 100 -7.88 23.34 4.72
C ARG A 100 -7.37 23.73 6.09
N ASP A 101 -7.65 22.94 7.14
CA ASP A 101 -7.11 23.24 8.47
C ASP A 101 -5.58 23.01 8.49
N ARG A 102 -4.84 24.11 8.69
CA ARG A 102 -3.38 24.09 8.78
C ARG A 102 -2.85 23.23 9.93
N ARG A 103 -3.64 23.03 10.99
CA ARG A 103 -3.31 22.13 12.10
C ARG A 103 -3.38 20.69 11.62
N VAL A 104 -4.47 20.32 10.96
CA VAL A 104 -4.65 18.98 10.36
C VAL A 104 -3.53 18.64 9.39
N ILE A 105 -3.22 19.52 8.43
CA ILE A 105 -2.13 19.28 7.46
C ILE A 105 -0.77 19.14 8.16
N ARG A 106 -0.51 19.96 9.19
CA ARG A 106 0.74 19.88 9.95
C ARG A 106 0.84 18.54 10.67
N ASP A 107 -0.24 18.12 11.34
CA ASP A 107 -0.29 16.89 12.12
C ASP A 107 -0.20 15.65 11.21
N LEU A 108 -0.87 15.67 10.06
CA LEU A 108 -0.70 14.63 9.03
C LEU A 108 0.77 14.55 8.61
N ARG A 109 1.41 15.68 8.29
CA ARG A 109 2.80 15.70 7.84
C ARG A 109 3.79 15.20 8.88
N THR A 110 3.59 15.51 10.17
CA THR A 110 4.47 15.07 11.26
C THR A 110 4.22 13.61 11.66
N SER A 111 2.99 13.10 11.50
CA SER A 111 2.62 11.73 11.85
C SER A 111 2.71 10.73 10.69
N ILE A 112 2.95 11.20 9.45
CA ILE A 112 2.81 10.36 8.24
C ILE A 112 3.73 9.13 8.25
N TYR A 113 4.97 9.26 8.73
CA TYR A 113 5.87 8.12 8.87
C TYR A 113 5.34 7.09 9.87
N GLY A 114 4.92 7.52 11.06
CA GLY A 114 4.38 6.61 12.08
C GLY A 114 3.12 5.90 11.58
N ARG A 115 2.26 6.61 10.85
CA ARG A 115 1.06 6.02 10.22
C ARG A 115 1.43 5.02 9.12
N ALA A 116 2.37 5.35 8.24
CA ALA A 116 2.85 4.45 7.19
C ALA A 116 3.50 3.20 7.78
N PHE A 117 4.33 3.38 8.82
CA PHE A 117 4.98 2.28 9.51
C PHE A 117 3.95 1.35 10.16
N MET A 118 2.98 1.87 10.90
CA MET A 118 1.92 1.06 11.52
C MET A 118 1.05 0.37 10.46
N TYR A 119 0.64 1.10 9.42
CA TYR A 119 -0.13 0.58 8.30
C TYR A 119 0.56 -0.64 7.67
N LEU A 120 1.86 -0.52 7.38
CA LEU A 120 2.65 -1.60 6.80
C LEU A 120 3.00 -2.68 7.82
N LEU A 121 3.22 -2.35 9.09
CA LEU A 121 3.53 -3.34 10.12
C LEU A 121 2.38 -4.34 10.24
N VAL A 122 1.14 -3.84 10.39
CA VAL A 122 -0.05 -4.67 10.53
C VAL A 122 -0.29 -5.52 9.28
N ARG A 123 -0.08 -4.96 8.08
CA ARG A 123 -0.43 -5.63 6.82
C ARG A 123 0.70 -6.49 6.22
N LEU A 124 1.96 -6.05 6.31
CA LEU A 124 3.10 -6.75 5.71
C LEU A 124 3.75 -7.75 6.65
N ALA A 125 3.80 -7.52 7.97
CA ALA A 125 4.52 -8.43 8.85
C ALA A 125 3.92 -9.86 8.83
N PRO A 126 2.60 -10.05 8.95
CA PRO A 126 2.01 -11.39 8.84
C PRO A 126 2.20 -11.96 7.43
N ALA A 127 2.01 -11.17 6.37
CA ALA A 127 2.21 -11.64 5.00
C ALA A 127 3.66 -12.10 4.72
N LEU A 128 4.66 -11.39 5.24
CA LEU A 128 6.08 -11.76 5.09
C LEU A 128 6.48 -12.97 5.96
N GLU A 129 5.86 -13.14 7.12
CA GLU A 129 6.00 -14.36 7.89
C GLU A 129 5.36 -15.55 7.17
N PHE A 130 4.14 -15.37 6.66
CA PHE A 130 3.45 -16.37 5.85
C PHE A 130 4.34 -16.83 4.70
N LYS A 131 4.96 -15.90 3.94
CA LYS A 131 5.95 -16.25 2.91
C LYS A 131 7.01 -17.23 3.42
N LYS A 132 7.62 -16.95 4.56
CA LYS A 132 8.73 -17.75 5.11
C LYS A 132 8.25 -19.11 5.60
N SER A 133 7.12 -19.14 6.31
CA SER A 133 6.56 -20.36 6.89
C SER A 133 5.95 -21.27 5.82
N ALA A 134 5.16 -20.71 4.90
CA ALA A 134 4.53 -21.41 3.79
C ALA A 134 5.55 -21.97 2.79
N ALA A 135 6.68 -21.28 2.54
CA ALA A 135 7.77 -21.81 1.74
C ALA A 135 8.36 -23.09 2.31
N ARG A 136 8.56 -23.15 3.64
CA ARG A 136 9.05 -24.37 4.32
C ARG A 136 8.06 -25.52 4.21
N ALA A 137 6.77 -25.22 4.20
CA ALA A 137 5.68 -26.17 4.01
C ALA A 137 5.37 -26.48 2.53
N ARG A 138 6.15 -25.94 1.57
CA ARG A 138 5.95 -26.07 0.11
C ARG A 138 4.61 -25.54 -0.42
N LEU A 139 3.93 -24.69 0.33
CA LEU A 139 2.62 -24.12 -0.04
C LEU A 139 2.73 -23.00 -1.08
N LEU A 140 3.95 -22.56 -1.41
CA LEU A 140 4.24 -21.53 -2.41
C LEU A 140 4.81 -22.11 -3.72
N GLU A 141 4.73 -23.43 -3.91
CA GLU A 141 5.14 -24.09 -5.16
C GLU A 141 3.97 -24.25 -6.13
N GLU A 142 2.75 -24.35 -5.60
CA GLU A 142 1.54 -24.53 -6.40
C GLU A 142 1.16 -23.22 -7.12
N LYS A 143 1.02 -23.34 -8.45
CA LYS A 143 0.56 -22.26 -9.32
C LYS A 143 -0.76 -22.63 -9.96
N VAL A 144 -1.57 -21.61 -10.20
CA VAL A 144 -2.83 -21.69 -10.93
C VAL A 144 -2.83 -20.68 -12.07
N SER A 145 -3.48 -21.04 -13.17
CA SER A 145 -3.78 -20.10 -14.25
C SER A 145 -4.95 -19.21 -13.83
N VAL A 146 -4.78 -17.90 -14.00
CA VAL A 146 -5.82 -16.90 -13.77
C VAL A 146 -5.91 -15.95 -14.95
N GLN A 147 -7.15 -15.64 -15.35
CA GLN A 147 -7.41 -14.58 -16.32
C GLN A 147 -7.26 -13.23 -15.63
N SER A 148 -6.44 -12.35 -16.20
CA SER A 148 -6.15 -11.04 -15.63
C SER A 148 -6.22 -9.95 -16.70
N GLY A 149 -6.87 -8.83 -16.37
CA GLY A 149 -7.05 -7.69 -17.27
C GLY A 149 -8.34 -7.78 -18.11
N ALA A 150 -8.71 -6.67 -18.74
CA ALA A 150 -9.91 -6.56 -19.57
C ALA A 150 -9.85 -7.41 -20.86
N ASP A 151 -8.63 -7.79 -21.27
CA ASP A 151 -8.36 -8.63 -22.44
C ASP A 151 -8.28 -10.13 -22.12
N GLY A 152 -8.52 -10.52 -20.86
CA GLY A 152 -8.61 -11.92 -20.45
C GLY A 152 -7.30 -12.70 -20.55
N ARG A 153 -6.14 -12.02 -20.53
CA ARG A 153 -4.84 -12.70 -20.61
C ARG A 153 -4.66 -13.69 -19.48
N GLU A 154 -4.29 -14.91 -19.84
CA GLU A 154 -3.93 -15.94 -18.88
C GLU A 154 -2.56 -15.66 -18.28
N ARG A 155 -2.47 -15.77 -16.95
CA ARG A 155 -1.23 -15.60 -16.20
C ARG A 155 -1.11 -16.69 -15.14
N GLU A 156 0.10 -17.20 -14.95
CA GLU A 156 0.39 -18.04 -13.80
C GLU A 156 0.55 -17.20 -12.52
N MET A 157 -0.18 -17.57 -11.48
CA MET A 157 -0.06 -17.00 -10.14
C MET A 157 0.05 -18.10 -9.09
N LEU A 158 0.75 -17.82 -7.99
CA LEU A 158 0.76 -18.73 -6.86
C LEU A 158 -0.66 -18.92 -6.33
N ARG A 159 -1.06 -20.15 -6.04
CA ARG A 159 -2.39 -20.45 -5.49
C ARG A 159 -2.65 -19.64 -4.21
N ALA A 160 -1.62 -19.53 -3.37
CA ALA A 160 -1.64 -18.74 -2.14
C ALA A 160 -1.95 -17.24 -2.31
N VAL A 161 -1.93 -16.68 -3.53
CA VAL A 161 -2.28 -15.28 -3.77
C VAL A 161 -3.43 -15.10 -4.75
N ALA A 162 -3.95 -16.21 -5.30
CA ALA A 162 -5.02 -16.21 -6.29
C ALA A 162 -6.30 -16.91 -5.80
N ASP A 163 -6.19 -17.84 -4.86
CA ASP A 163 -7.28 -18.62 -4.28
C ASP A 163 -7.52 -18.13 -2.85
N ALA A 164 -8.62 -17.40 -2.65
CA ALA A 164 -8.97 -16.81 -1.37
C ALA A 164 -9.24 -17.87 -0.29
N ASP A 165 -9.83 -19.01 -0.66
CA ASP A 165 -10.16 -20.07 0.28
C ASP A 165 -8.92 -20.83 0.70
N TYR A 166 -8.02 -21.10 -0.26
CA TYR A 166 -6.71 -21.65 0.04
C TYR A 166 -5.92 -20.73 0.98
N LEU A 167 -5.88 -19.42 0.70
CA LEU A 167 -5.18 -18.48 1.57
C LEU A 167 -5.80 -18.46 2.98
N ARG A 168 -7.13 -18.38 3.11
CA ARG A 168 -7.82 -18.42 4.41
C ARG A 168 -7.50 -19.68 5.21
N GLN A 169 -7.47 -20.83 4.55
CA GLN A 169 -7.19 -22.11 5.21
C GLN A 169 -5.78 -22.17 5.81
N HIS A 170 -4.81 -21.53 5.16
CA HIS A 170 -3.40 -21.66 5.53
C HIS A 170 -2.82 -20.44 6.25
N PHE A 171 -3.34 -19.22 6.04
CA PHE A 171 -2.67 -17.99 6.47
C PHE A 171 -2.47 -17.91 7.98
N ALA A 172 -3.55 -18.03 8.75
CA ALA A 172 -3.54 -17.87 10.21
C ALA A 172 -2.60 -18.87 10.92
N GLN A 173 -2.45 -20.08 10.38
CA GLN A 173 -1.61 -21.14 10.94
C GLN A 173 -0.11 -20.88 10.75
N HIS A 174 0.26 -20.01 9.80
CA HIS A 174 1.64 -19.77 9.39
C HIS A 174 2.17 -18.39 9.79
N VAL A 175 1.42 -17.65 10.62
CA VAL A 175 1.75 -16.29 11.10
C VAL A 175 1.81 -16.17 12.63
N SER A 176 2.21 -17.23 13.33
CA SER A 176 2.18 -17.31 14.79
C SER A 176 3.06 -16.26 15.49
N VAL A 177 4.21 -15.90 14.92
CA VAL A 177 5.12 -14.89 15.50
C VAL A 177 4.53 -13.48 15.37
N SER A 178 3.89 -13.19 14.24
CA SER A 178 3.21 -11.92 14.01
C SER A 178 1.98 -11.81 14.90
N ARG A 179 1.24 -12.91 15.15
CA ARG A 179 0.14 -12.91 16.14
C ARG A 179 0.62 -12.50 17.52
N GLU A 180 1.75 -13.02 17.98
CA GLU A 180 2.33 -12.66 19.28
C GLU A 180 2.76 -11.18 19.31
N LYS A 181 3.46 -10.69 18.29
CA LYS A 181 3.88 -9.28 18.21
C LYS A 181 2.70 -8.31 18.09
N LEU A 182 1.67 -8.68 17.33
CA LEU A 182 0.46 -7.89 17.20
C LEU A 182 -0.31 -7.86 18.53
N ARG A 183 -0.33 -8.96 19.27
CA ARG A 183 -0.90 -9.00 20.63
C ARG A 183 -0.21 -8.01 21.56
N GLU A 184 1.12 -7.97 21.55
CA GLU A 184 1.90 -7.02 22.35
C GLU A 184 1.63 -5.55 21.94
N ALA A 185 1.48 -5.29 20.64
CA ALA A 185 1.34 -3.93 20.12
C ALA A 185 -0.11 -3.39 20.15
N LEU A 186 -1.11 -4.25 19.96
CA LEU A 186 -2.51 -3.87 19.75
C LEU A 186 -3.46 -4.38 20.84
N GLY A 187 -3.02 -5.31 21.70
CA GLY A 187 -3.88 -6.03 22.64
C GLY A 187 -4.58 -7.24 22.01
N GLU A 188 -5.03 -8.19 22.84
CA GLU A 188 -5.61 -9.47 22.39
C GLU A 188 -6.80 -9.29 21.44
N ASP A 189 -7.68 -8.34 21.75
CA ASP A 189 -8.97 -8.16 21.05
C ASP A 189 -8.81 -7.73 19.59
N ASN A 190 -7.64 -7.21 19.20
CA ASN A 190 -7.39 -6.65 17.87
C ASN A 190 -6.51 -7.57 16.99
N VAL A 191 -6.06 -8.72 17.50
CA VAL A 191 -5.09 -9.58 16.79
C VAL A 191 -5.72 -10.26 15.58
N ASP A 192 -6.92 -10.83 15.75
CA ASP A 192 -7.58 -11.58 14.68
C ASP A 192 -7.97 -10.64 13.52
N GLU A 193 -8.48 -9.45 13.84
CA GLU A 193 -8.76 -8.41 12.84
C GLU A 193 -7.48 -7.97 12.11
N ALA A 194 -6.37 -7.78 12.82
CA ALA A 194 -5.09 -7.43 12.20
C ALA A 194 -4.56 -8.51 11.24
N VAL A 195 -4.73 -9.80 11.60
CA VAL A 195 -4.36 -10.93 10.74
C VAL A 195 -5.27 -11.03 9.52
N GLU A 196 -6.58 -10.85 9.71
CA GLU A 196 -7.56 -10.82 8.63
C GLU A 196 -7.28 -9.67 7.66
N ASN A 197 -7.06 -8.46 8.17
CA ASN A 197 -6.67 -7.30 7.37
C ASN A 197 -5.38 -7.54 6.56
N SER A 198 -4.40 -8.26 7.13
CA SER A 198 -3.19 -8.64 6.39
C SER A 198 -3.47 -9.63 5.26
N MET A 199 -4.36 -10.60 5.49
CA MET A 199 -4.78 -11.56 4.48
C MET A 199 -5.58 -10.89 3.36
N GLU A 200 -6.55 -10.04 3.69
CA GLU A 200 -7.31 -9.26 2.70
C GLU A 200 -6.39 -8.35 1.90
N PHE A 201 -5.38 -7.76 2.55
CA PHE A 201 -4.37 -6.98 1.86
C PHE A 201 -3.57 -7.81 0.85
N VAL A 202 -3.30 -9.09 1.13
CA VAL A 202 -2.68 -9.99 0.14
C VAL A 202 -3.60 -10.20 -1.06
N LEU A 203 -4.87 -10.50 -0.82
CA LEU A 203 -5.87 -10.78 -1.86
C LEU A 203 -6.19 -9.55 -2.71
N ALA A 204 -6.18 -8.36 -2.12
CA ALA A 204 -6.40 -7.10 -2.81
C ALA A 204 -5.20 -6.66 -3.66
N ASN A 205 -4.02 -7.29 -3.49
CA ASN A 205 -2.80 -6.95 -4.22
C ASN A 205 -2.10 -8.21 -4.77
N PRO A 206 -2.80 -9.06 -5.55
CA PRO A 206 -2.36 -10.42 -5.81
C PRO A 206 -1.14 -10.45 -6.74
N ARG A 207 -1.02 -9.53 -7.71
CA ARG A 207 0.17 -9.42 -8.58
C ARG A 207 1.42 -9.06 -7.78
N TRP A 208 1.26 -8.20 -6.79
CA TRP A 208 2.33 -7.78 -5.91
C TRP A 208 2.84 -8.93 -5.06
N PHE A 209 1.93 -9.60 -4.34
CA PHE A 209 2.30 -10.71 -3.50
C PHE A 209 2.74 -11.94 -4.30
N ASN A 210 2.27 -12.12 -5.53
CA ASN A 210 2.82 -13.12 -6.44
C ASN A 210 4.33 -12.91 -6.66
N ARG A 211 4.77 -11.66 -6.90
CA ARG A 211 6.20 -11.32 -7.04
C ARG A 211 6.98 -11.50 -5.76
N ILE A 212 6.43 -11.06 -4.62
CA ILE A 212 7.08 -11.18 -3.31
C ILE A 212 7.25 -12.66 -2.96
N PHE A 213 6.19 -13.44 -3.02
CA PHE A 213 6.16 -14.84 -2.58
C PHE A 213 6.94 -15.74 -3.54
N SER A 214 6.96 -15.44 -4.84
CA SER A 214 7.80 -16.16 -5.81
C SER A 214 9.30 -15.83 -5.72
N GLY A 215 9.70 -14.88 -4.86
CA GLY A 215 11.10 -14.43 -4.74
C GLY A 215 11.63 -13.62 -5.93
N ARG A 216 10.75 -13.14 -6.83
CA ARG A 216 11.18 -12.29 -7.97
C ARG A 216 11.64 -10.90 -7.51
N GLU A 217 11.06 -10.41 -6.41
CA GLU A 217 11.50 -9.16 -5.75
C GLU A 217 12.91 -9.26 -5.18
N ASP A 218 13.26 -10.40 -4.55
CA ASP A 218 14.55 -10.56 -3.89
C ASP A 218 15.70 -10.55 -4.91
N ARG A 219 15.50 -11.18 -6.08
CA ARG A 219 16.51 -11.22 -7.17
C ARG A 219 16.80 -9.84 -7.79
N ARG A 220 15.78 -9.01 -8.03
CA ARG A 220 15.99 -7.66 -8.61
C ARG A 220 16.80 -6.74 -7.70
N ILE A 221 16.70 -6.94 -6.38
CA ILE A 221 17.43 -6.15 -5.40
C ILE A 221 18.88 -6.65 -5.26
N GLU A 222 19.10 -7.95 -5.37
CA GLU A 222 20.46 -8.55 -5.44
C GLU A 222 21.18 -8.18 -6.74
N ASP A 223 20.46 -8.09 -7.86
CA ASP A 223 20.99 -7.72 -9.17
C ASP A 223 21.29 -6.21 -9.32
N GLY A 224 21.06 -5.41 -8.27
CA GLY A 224 21.41 -3.99 -8.27
C GLY A 224 20.66 -3.15 -9.31
N GLU A 225 19.48 -3.59 -9.75
CA GLU A 225 18.58 -2.79 -10.59
C GLU A 225 17.95 -1.66 -9.75
N THR A 226 18.76 -0.71 -9.31
CA THR A 226 18.34 0.68 -9.32
C THR A 226 18.12 1.04 -10.78
N GLU A 227 16.89 0.85 -11.28
CA GLU A 227 16.49 1.36 -12.59
C GLU A 227 16.76 2.86 -12.57
N GLY A 228 17.84 3.22 -13.27
CA GLY A 228 18.39 4.55 -13.32
C GLY A 228 17.31 5.55 -13.69
N GLY A 229 17.34 6.69 -13.02
CA GLY A 229 16.78 7.88 -13.61
C GLY A 229 17.42 8.04 -14.99
N GLU A 230 16.60 8.00 -16.03
CA GLU A 230 16.92 8.68 -17.27
C GLU A 230 17.08 10.16 -16.92
N ASN A 231 18.33 10.52 -16.71
CA ASN A 231 18.80 11.89 -16.68
C ASN A 231 19.03 12.27 -18.15
N ASN A 232 18.48 13.42 -18.52
CA ASN A 232 18.57 13.99 -19.87
C ASN A 232 20.01 14.08 -20.38
N GLY A 233 20.18 13.77 -21.67
CA GLY A 233 21.23 14.25 -22.56
C GLY A 233 20.62 14.43 -23.94
#